data_AF-A0A843X1J5-F1
#
_entry.id   AF-A0A843X1J5-F1
#
_cell.length_a   1.000
_cell.length_b   1.000
_cell.length_c   1.000
_cell.angle_alpha   90.00
_cell.angle_beta   90.00
_cell.angle_gamma   90.00
#
_symmetry.space_group_name_H-M   'P 1'
#
loop_
_entity.id
_entity.type
_entity.pdbx_description
1 polymer ?
#
loop_
_entity_poly.entity_id
_entity_poly.type
_entity_poly.pdbx_seq_one_letter_code
_entity_poly.pdbx_strand_id
1 'polypeptide(L)'
;VNVVYKVNQLFEFVCYSVGNFQDVNLDGRRTVSELLYSLRSNLYEALIALGLCSRTLWTHVRMLCQLFSDEKPIKFDGDLSEDVIKDALAKACEKSATSLGVAHECGETDLHNIVVNCLLSWSAANELLETSANPSLVKEWAKVVCEDSKDANAVDSVPVLYSLLSSKCKELPKRELHIILEQKLLTYEELEVQSPKLCRWLQIKLIDILLIDIYATEDNLLPRARIFVKKGQALRACGLDNLNSSFQCLSEALSLL
;
A
#
# COMPACT_ATOMS: atom_id res chain seq x y z
N VAL A 1 -1.69 18.25 18.13
CA VAL A 1 -0.33 18.10 18.73
C VAL A 1 0.51 17.04 18.00
N ASN A 2 -0.04 15.88 17.62
CA ASN A 2 0.72 14.81 16.95
C ASN A 2 1.04 15.08 15.45
N VAL A 3 0.14 15.77 14.72
CA VAL A 3 0.33 16.13 13.31
C VAL A 3 1.44 17.19 13.12
N VAL A 4 1.46 18.21 13.97
CA VAL A 4 2.48 19.28 13.93
C VAL A 4 3.89 18.72 14.17
N TYR A 5 4.02 17.71 15.02
CA TYR A 5 5.31 17.07 15.30
C TYR A 5 5.80 16.21 14.13
N LYS A 6 4.90 15.45 13.49
CA LYS A 6 5.21 14.67 12.28
C LYS A 6 5.53 15.56 11.07
N VAL A 7 4.85 16.69 10.93
CA VAL A 7 5.11 17.68 9.89
C VAL A 7 6.47 18.35 10.10
N ASN A 8 6.88 18.64 11.34
CA ASN A 8 8.24 19.13 11.62
C ASN A 8 9.33 18.11 11.28
N GLN A 9 9.11 16.81 11.52
CA GLN A 9 10.06 15.77 11.10
C GLN A 9 10.13 15.61 9.58
N LEU A 10 8.99 15.76 8.88
CA LEU A 10 8.95 15.80 7.41
C LEU A 10 9.63 17.08 6.87
N PHE A 11 9.48 18.22 7.55
CA PHE A 11 10.13 19.47 7.21
C PHE A 11 11.65 19.38 7.38
N GLU A 12 12.15 18.80 8.48
CA GLU A 12 13.58 18.54 8.65
C GLU A 12 14.12 17.55 7.60
N PHE A 13 13.36 16.51 7.25
CA PHE A 13 13.76 15.56 6.20
C PHE A 13 13.82 16.21 4.80
N VAL A 14 12.86 17.08 4.48
CA VAL A 14 12.82 17.83 3.21
C VAL A 14 13.92 18.89 3.18
N CYS A 15 14.16 19.63 4.26
CA CYS A 15 15.25 20.59 4.39
C CYS A 15 16.65 19.93 4.34
N TYR A 16 16.79 18.70 4.81
CA TYR A 16 18.05 17.95 4.73
C TYR A 16 18.30 17.38 3.32
N SER A 17 17.24 17.11 2.56
CA SER A 17 17.31 16.54 1.20
C SER A 17 17.38 17.63 0.11
N VAL A 18 16.89 18.83 0.40
CA VAL A 18 16.87 19.99 -0.49
C VAL A 18 17.53 21.13 0.28
N GLY A 19 18.85 21.26 0.13
CA GLY A 19 19.62 22.28 0.83
C GLY A 19 19.00 23.67 0.70
N ASN A 20 18.83 24.32 1.86
CA ASN A 20 18.42 25.71 2.09
C ASN A 20 16.92 26.03 1.98
N PHE A 21 16.25 26.05 3.13
CA PHE A 21 15.21 27.05 3.43
C PHE A 21 15.43 27.61 4.84
N GLN A 22 16.18 28.72 4.91
CA GLN A 22 16.22 29.59 6.10
C GLN A 22 15.10 30.63 5.99
N ASP A 23 14.55 30.96 7.17
CA ASP A 23 13.73 32.12 7.50
C ASP A 23 12.23 32.09 7.12
N VAL A 24 11.42 31.59 8.06
CA VAL A 24 10.08 32.16 8.29
C VAL A 24 10.14 32.98 9.59
N ASN A 25 10.35 34.28 9.43
CA ASN A 25 10.27 35.25 10.52
C ASN A 25 8.80 35.40 10.96
N LEU A 26 8.51 35.09 12.22
CA LEU A 26 7.18 35.15 12.82
C LEU A 26 7.00 36.52 13.50
N ASP A 27 6.65 37.55 12.72
CA ASP A 27 6.14 38.79 13.28
C ASP A 27 4.60 38.82 13.28
N GLY A 28 4.05 39.40 14.34
CA GLY A 28 2.72 39.14 14.86
C GLY A 28 1.54 39.64 14.01
N ARG A 29 0.42 38.90 14.15
CA ARG A 29 -0.90 39.06 13.52
C ARG A 29 -1.06 38.47 12.11
N ARG A 30 -0.75 37.19 11.95
CA ARG A 30 -1.44 36.40 10.92
C ARG A 30 -2.81 35.98 11.44
N THR A 31 -3.86 36.24 10.67
CA THR A 31 -5.19 35.68 10.92
C THR A 31 -5.12 34.15 10.83
N VAL A 32 -6.04 33.44 11.49
CA VAL A 32 -6.11 31.96 11.40
C VAL A 32 -6.20 31.51 9.94
N SER A 33 -6.85 32.30 9.08
CA SER A 33 -6.92 32.06 7.63
C SER A 33 -5.56 32.16 6.92
N GLU A 34 -4.71 33.12 7.26
CA GLU A 34 -3.37 33.28 6.68
C GLU A 34 -2.41 32.19 7.17
N LEU A 35 -2.55 31.76 8.42
CA LEU A 35 -1.84 30.61 8.95
C LEU A 35 -2.27 29.31 8.27
N LEU A 36 -3.58 29.09 8.10
CA LEU A 36 -4.11 27.92 7.38
C LEU A 36 -3.70 27.93 5.91
N TYR A 37 -3.70 29.09 5.26
CA TYR A 37 -3.27 29.22 3.87
C TYR A 37 -1.78 28.94 3.70
N SER A 38 -0.92 29.53 4.55
CA SER A 38 0.53 29.27 4.52
C SER A 38 0.85 27.82 4.87
N LEU A 39 0.15 27.23 5.85
CA LEU A 39 0.32 25.82 6.20
C LEU A 39 -0.09 24.92 5.03
N ARG A 40 -1.21 25.22 4.36
CA ARG A 40 -1.70 24.46 3.20
C ARG A 40 -0.77 24.61 1.99
N SER A 41 -0.23 25.80 1.73
CA SER A 41 0.78 26.03 0.68
C SER A 41 2.02 25.18 0.93
N ASN A 42 2.55 25.23 2.16
CA ASN A 42 3.72 24.45 2.54
C ASN A 42 3.47 22.94 2.47
N LEU A 43 2.26 22.48 2.84
CA LEU A 43 1.87 21.07 2.71
C LEU A 43 1.76 20.63 1.26
N TYR A 44 1.19 21.47 0.39
CA TYR A 44 1.10 21.20 -1.03
C TYR A 44 2.48 21.17 -1.71
N GLU A 45 3.36 22.11 -1.38
CA GLU A 45 4.75 22.12 -1.83
C GLU A 45 5.52 20.89 -1.35
N ALA A 46 5.36 20.50 -0.09
CA ALA A 46 5.92 19.27 0.46
C ALA A 46 5.38 18.02 -0.26
N LEU A 47 4.09 18.01 -0.61
CA LEU A 47 3.47 16.92 -1.36
C LEU A 47 4.03 16.82 -2.78
N ILE A 48 4.23 17.95 -3.47
CA ILE A 48 4.91 17.98 -4.77
C ILE A 48 6.32 17.42 -4.63
N ALA A 49 7.09 17.88 -3.63
CA ALA A 49 8.45 17.41 -3.39
C ALA A 49 8.49 15.91 -3.12
N LEU A 50 7.60 15.39 -2.27
CA LEU A 50 7.45 13.96 -1.99
C LEU A 50 7.06 13.14 -3.22
N GLY A 51 6.16 13.67 -4.05
CA GLY A 51 5.79 13.08 -5.34
C GLY A 51 6.97 13.00 -6.30
N LEU A 52 7.78 14.06 -6.40
CA LEU A 52 9.01 14.08 -7.19
C LEU A 52 10.05 13.09 -6.65
N CYS A 53 10.27 13.06 -5.33
CA CYS A 53 11.15 12.10 -4.67
C CYS A 53 10.74 10.65 -4.98
N SER A 54 9.46 10.34 -4.85
CA SER A 54 8.92 8.99 -5.15
C SER A 54 9.14 8.62 -6.61
N ARG A 55 8.89 9.54 -7.55
CA ARG A 55 9.15 9.31 -8.98
C ARG A 55 10.63 9.10 -9.29
N THR A 56 11.51 9.86 -8.66
CA THR A 56 12.97 9.71 -8.82
C THR A 56 13.43 8.36 -8.28
N LEU A 57 12.93 7.92 -7.12
CA LEU A 57 13.23 6.61 -6.56
C LEU A 57 12.76 5.47 -7.47
N TRP A 58 11.54 5.53 -8.00
CA TRP A 58 11.06 4.51 -8.95
C TRP A 58 11.84 4.51 -10.27
N THR A 59 12.30 5.67 -10.72
CA THR A 59 13.19 5.77 -11.89
C THR A 59 14.54 5.14 -11.60
N HIS A 60 15.09 5.36 -10.41
CA HIS A 60 16.34 4.75 -9.96
C HIS A 60 16.22 3.22 -9.86
N VAL A 61 15.15 2.70 -9.24
CA VAL A 61 14.87 1.25 -9.20
C VAL A 61 14.81 0.67 -10.61
N ARG A 62 14.10 1.33 -11.54
CA ARG A 62 14.02 0.88 -12.94
C ARG A 62 15.40 0.82 -13.60
N MET A 63 16.24 1.83 -13.39
CA MET A 63 17.61 1.85 -13.93
C MET A 63 18.47 0.73 -13.34
N LEU A 64 18.39 0.49 -12.03
CA LEU A 64 19.11 -0.61 -11.39
C LEU A 64 18.66 -1.97 -11.93
N CYS A 65 17.36 -2.19 -12.09
CA CYS A 65 16.80 -3.40 -12.70
C CYS A 65 17.30 -3.58 -14.14
N GLN A 66 17.31 -2.53 -14.96
CA GLN A 66 17.82 -2.59 -16.33
C GLN A 66 19.31 -2.95 -16.37
N LEU A 67 20.12 -2.32 -15.53
CA LEU A 67 21.55 -2.63 -15.41
C LEU A 67 21.81 -4.06 -14.93
N PHE A 68 20.91 -4.62 -14.11
CA PHE A 68 21.01 -5.99 -13.63
C PHE A 68 20.62 -7.02 -14.69
N SER A 69 19.60 -6.73 -15.52
CA SER A 69 19.20 -7.59 -16.63
C SER A 69 20.15 -7.55 -17.82
N ASP A 70 20.67 -6.36 -18.14
CA ASP A 70 21.61 -6.19 -19.24
C ASP A 70 23.01 -6.63 -18.74
N GLU A 71 23.39 -7.88 -18.98
CA GLU A 71 24.77 -8.40 -18.82
C GLU A 71 25.79 -7.70 -19.77
N LYS A 72 25.65 -6.39 -20.03
CA LYS A 72 26.65 -5.60 -20.76
C LYS A 72 27.61 -4.96 -19.76
N PRO A 73 28.93 -5.02 -20.00
CA PRO A 73 29.93 -4.52 -19.08
C PRO A 73 30.03 -3.00 -19.21
N ILE A 74 28.98 -2.27 -18.84
CA ILE A 74 29.18 -0.90 -18.41
C ILE A 74 29.82 -1.06 -17.03
N LYS A 75 31.15 -0.92 -16.98
CA LYS A 75 31.92 -0.96 -15.73
C LYS A 75 31.40 0.13 -14.80
N PHE A 76 30.40 -0.21 -14.00
CA PHE A 76 30.08 0.53 -12.80
C PHE A 76 31.14 0.14 -11.78
N ASP A 77 31.83 1.11 -11.22
CA ASP A 77 32.91 0.93 -10.22
C ASP A 77 32.36 0.51 -8.83
N GLY A 78 31.12 0.01 -8.79
CA GLY A 78 30.46 -0.48 -7.60
C GLY A 78 29.74 -1.79 -7.91
N ASP A 79 29.89 -2.78 -7.03
CA ASP A 79 29.21 -4.06 -7.12
C ASP A 79 27.69 -3.85 -7.09
N LEU A 80 27.06 -3.82 -8.27
CA LEU A 80 25.61 -3.87 -8.40
C LEU A 80 25.15 -5.27 -7.97
N SER A 81 24.75 -5.39 -6.71
CA SER A 81 24.20 -6.63 -6.16
C SER A 81 22.68 -6.59 -6.09
N GLU A 82 22.06 -7.76 -6.04
CA GLU A 82 20.62 -7.92 -5.80
C GLU A 82 20.16 -7.18 -4.53
N ASP A 83 21.01 -7.15 -3.49
CA ASP A 83 20.73 -6.47 -2.23
C ASP A 83 20.62 -4.94 -2.38
N VAL A 84 21.42 -4.34 -3.27
CA VAL A 84 21.31 -2.90 -3.59
C VAL A 84 19.96 -2.59 -4.21
N ILE A 85 19.46 -3.46 -5.09
CA ILE A 85 18.16 -3.28 -5.75
C ILE A 85 17.02 -3.49 -4.74
N LYS A 86 17.13 -4.50 -3.87
CA LYS A 86 16.17 -4.75 -2.79
C LYS A 86 16.07 -3.58 -1.80
N ASP A 87 17.21 -2.99 -1.40
CA ASP A 87 17.23 -1.80 -0.55
C ASP A 87 16.59 -0.59 -1.25
N ALA A 88 16.91 -0.37 -2.52
CA ALA A 88 16.29 0.69 -3.32
C ALA A 88 14.77 0.49 -3.46
N LEU A 89 14.33 -0.75 -3.68
CA LEU A 89 12.92 -1.13 -3.76
C LEU A 89 12.19 -0.86 -2.44
N ALA A 90 12.78 -1.27 -1.31
CA ALA A 90 12.22 -1.04 0.02
C ALA A 90 12.06 0.46 0.32
N LYS A 91 13.10 1.25 0.03
CA LYS A 91 13.08 2.72 0.17
C LYS A 91 12.03 3.38 -0.71
N ALA A 92 11.89 2.94 -1.96
CA ALA A 92 10.87 3.46 -2.87
C ALA A 92 9.45 3.17 -2.34
N CYS A 93 9.21 1.95 -1.85
CA CYS A 93 7.96 1.58 -1.21
C CYS A 93 7.65 2.42 0.04
N GLU A 94 8.63 2.58 0.94
CA GLU A 94 8.48 3.37 2.17
C GLU A 94 8.18 4.85 1.89
N LYS A 95 8.89 5.46 0.94
CA LYS A 95 8.65 6.85 0.54
C LYS A 95 7.32 7.03 -0.18
N SER A 96 6.92 6.06 -1.00
CA SER A 96 5.59 6.07 -1.62
C SER A 96 4.48 5.95 -0.56
N ALA A 97 4.65 5.09 0.45
CA ALA A 97 3.72 4.96 1.57
C ALA A 97 3.61 6.27 2.35
N THR A 98 4.74 6.89 2.68
CA THR A 98 4.77 8.20 3.36
C THR A 98 4.06 9.27 2.53
N SER A 99 4.35 9.33 1.22
CA SER A 99 3.72 10.28 0.31
C SER A 99 2.21 10.08 0.21
N LEU A 100 1.76 8.82 0.20
CA LEU A 100 0.34 8.46 0.18
C LEU A 100 -0.38 8.95 1.45
N GLY A 101 0.20 8.71 2.63
CA GLY A 101 -0.38 9.17 3.89
C GLY A 101 -0.50 10.70 3.95
N VAL A 102 0.55 11.42 3.53
CA VAL A 102 0.52 12.89 3.45
C VAL A 102 -0.51 13.38 2.43
N ALA A 103 -0.60 12.74 1.26
CA ALA A 103 -1.58 13.07 0.23
C ALA A 103 -3.02 12.90 0.75
N HIS A 104 -3.28 11.81 1.46
CA HIS A 104 -4.57 11.54 2.10
C HIS A 104 -4.92 12.59 3.16
N GLU A 105 -3.99 12.92 4.06
CA GLU A 105 -4.19 13.99 5.06
C GLU A 105 -4.43 15.37 4.42
N CYS A 106 -3.86 15.62 3.24
CA CYS A 106 -4.07 16.85 2.48
C CYS A 106 -5.39 16.88 1.67
N GLY A 107 -6.14 15.77 1.65
CA GLY A 107 -7.40 15.63 0.92
C GLY A 107 -7.23 15.47 -0.59
N GLU A 108 -6.11 14.89 -1.05
CA GLU A 108 -5.95 14.62 -2.47
C GLU A 108 -6.92 13.57 -2.99
N THR A 109 -7.40 13.77 -4.22
CA THR A 109 -8.47 12.93 -4.79
C THR A 109 -7.96 11.77 -5.65
N ASP A 110 -6.73 11.82 -6.17
CA ASP A 110 -6.18 10.82 -7.09
C ASP A 110 -5.24 9.79 -6.42
N LEU A 111 -5.53 9.42 -5.17
CA LEU A 111 -4.70 8.49 -4.40
C LEU A 111 -4.61 7.10 -5.06
N HIS A 112 -5.70 6.64 -5.66
CA HIS A 112 -5.76 5.34 -6.34
C HIS A 112 -4.71 5.19 -7.44
N ASN A 113 -4.54 6.23 -8.27
CA ASN A 113 -3.62 6.20 -9.39
C ASN A 113 -2.16 6.20 -8.91
N ILE A 114 -1.87 6.95 -7.84
CA ILE A 114 -0.56 6.92 -7.17
C ILE A 114 -0.23 5.50 -6.72
N VAL A 115 -1.16 4.86 -6.02
CA VAL A 115 -0.97 3.49 -5.51
C VAL A 115 -0.76 2.50 -6.63
N VAL A 116 -1.62 2.52 -7.66
CA VAL A 116 -1.50 1.60 -8.80
C VAL A 116 -0.15 1.77 -9.50
N ASN A 117 0.28 2.99 -9.82
CA ASN A 117 1.55 3.21 -10.51
C ASN A 117 2.76 2.72 -9.71
N CYS A 118 2.74 2.89 -8.38
CA CYS A 118 3.79 2.38 -7.51
C CYS A 118 3.78 0.85 -7.45
N LEU A 119 2.62 0.21 -7.34
CA LEU A 119 2.50 -1.25 -7.32
C LEU A 119 2.93 -1.88 -8.66
N LEU A 120 2.67 -1.22 -9.79
CA LEU A 120 3.17 -1.66 -11.09
C LEU A 120 4.70 -1.59 -11.16
N SER A 121 5.27 -0.49 -10.67
CA SER A 121 6.73 -0.31 -10.62
C SER A 121 7.39 -1.32 -9.68
N TRP A 122 6.75 -1.61 -8.54
CA TRP A 122 7.18 -2.66 -7.62
C TRP A 122 7.10 -4.05 -8.27
N SER A 123 5.99 -4.38 -8.93
CA SER A 123 5.78 -5.68 -9.58
C SER A 123 6.84 -5.97 -10.62
N ALA A 124 7.14 -5.01 -11.50
CA ALA A 124 8.17 -5.16 -12.53
C ALA A 124 9.57 -5.39 -11.94
N ALA A 125 9.90 -4.72 -10.83
CA ALA A 125 11.16 -4.93 -10.13
C ALA A 125 11.19 -6.27 -9.37
N ASN A 126 10.07 -6.67 -8.77
CA ASN A 126 9.97 -7.88 -7.97
C ASN A 126 10.03 -9.15 -8.82
N GLU A 127 9.46 -9.13 -10.03
CA GLU A 127 9.54 -10.22 -11.01
C GLU A 127 11.00 -10.55 -11.35
N LEU A 128 11.82 -9.52 -11.57
CA LEU A 128 13.23 -9.64 -11.91
C LEU A 128 14.11 -10.16 -10.77
N LEU A 129 13.78 -9.80 -9.54
CA LEU A 129 14.55 -10.18 -8.35
C LEU A 129 14.04 -11.50 -7.72
N GLU A 130 13.01 -12.11 -8.30
CA GLU A 130 12.25 -13.23 -7.71
C GLU A 130 11.92 -13.05 -6.22
N THR A 131 11.79 -11.80 -5.76
CA THR A 131 11.75 -11.49 -4.33
C THR A 131 10.31 -11.68 -3.79
N SER A 132 10.18 -11.79 -2.46
CA SER A 132 8.90 -11.85 -1.73
C SER A 132 8.64 -10.59 -0.91
N ALA A 133 9.27 -9.47 -1.29
CA ALA A 133 9.29 -8.27 -0.48
C ALA A 133 7.94 -7.58 -0.55
N ASN A 134 7.25 -7.57 0.59
CA ASN A 134 5.93 -6.96 0.72
C ASN A 134 6.02 -5.43 0.55
N PRO A 135 5.29 -4.83 -0.40
CA PRO A 135 5.29 -3.39 -0.58
C PRO A 135 4.62 -2.69 0.61
N SER A 136 5.39 -1.96 1.42
CA SER A 136 4.89 -1.20 2.59
C SER A 136 3.73 -0.26 2.25
N LEU A 137 3.67 0.21 1.00
CA LEU A 137 2.57 0.99 0.42
C LEU A 137 1.19 0.33 0.58
N VAL A 138 1.09 -1.01 0.50
CA VAL A 138 -0.20 -1.72 0.63
C VAL A 138 -0.78 -1.56 2.02
N LYS A 139 0.09 -1.55 3.05
CA LYS A 139 -0.32 -1.33 4.43
C LYS A 139 -0.91 0.07 4.60
N GLU A 140 -0.25 1.08 4.06
CA GLU A 140 -0.72 2.46 4.17
C GLU A 140 -2.01 2.67 3.37
N TRP A 141 -2.11 2.09 2.18
CA TRP A 141 -3.35 2.11 1.41
C TRP A 141 -4.53 1.46 2.14
N ALA A 142 -4.31 0.33 2.82
CA ALA A 142 -5.36 -0.30 3.61
C ALA A 142 -5.86 0.60 4.74
N LYS A 143 -4.97 1.38 5.39
CA LYS A 143 -5.35 2.36 6.40
C LYS A 143 -6.20 3.49 5.81
N VAL A 144 -5.76 4.08 4.69
CA VAL A 144 -6.50 5.13 3.98
C VAL A 144 -7.93 4.66 3.67
N VAL A 145 -8.09 3.46 3.10
CA VAL A 145 -9.42 2.88 2.83
C VAL A 145 -10.25 2.71 4.10
N CYS A 146 -9.65 2.24 5.19
CA CYS A 146 -10.35 2.10 6.46
C CYS A 146 -10.76 3.45 7.05
N GLU A 147 -9.95 4.49 6.90
CA GLU A 147 -10.25 5.83 7.41
C GLU A 147 -11.37 6.50 6.61
N ASP A 148 -11.31 6.47 5.29
CA ASP A 148 -12.35 7.02 4.41
C ASP A 148 -13.71 6.30 4.57
N SER A 149 -13.66 5.01 4.89
CA SER A 149 -14.87 4.18 5.04
C SER A 149 -15.44 4.16 6.47
N LYS A 150 -14.85 4.90 7.43
CA LYS A 150 -15.43 5.08 8.77
C LYS A 150 -16.62 6.04 8.76
N ASP A 151 -16.54 7.08 7.92
CA ASP A 151 -17.52 8.18 7.89
C ASP A 151 -18.64 7.95 6.89
N ALA A 152 -18.39 7.16 5.85
CA ALA A 152 -19.41 6.71 4.93
C ALA A 152 -19.93 5.33 5.38
N ASN A 153 -21.25 5.10 5.35
CA ASN A 153 -21.84 3.75 5.34
C ASN A 153 -21.48 3.00 4.03
N ALA A 154 -20.26 3.16 3.53
CA ALA A 154 -19.80 2.71 2.22
C ALA A 154 -19.43 1.24 2.30
N VAL A 155 -20.46 0.42 2.10
CA VAL A 155 -20.40 -1.02 1.83
C VAL A 155 -19.80 -1.32 0.43
N ASP A 156 -19.15 -0.36 -0.25
CA ASP A 156 -18.76 -0.50 -1.66
C ASP A 156 -17.32 -0.04 -2.01
N SER A 157 -16.46 0.35 -1.06
CA SER A 157 -15.12 0.91 -1.38
C SER A 157 -14.00 -0.13 -1.62
N VAL A 158 -14.19 -1.39 -1.19
CA VAL A 158 -13.19 -2.50 -1.30
C VAL A 158 -12.89 -2.97 -2.71
N PRO A 159 -13.88 -3.06 -3.64
CA PRO A 159 -13.64 -3.55 -4.98
C PRO A 159 -12.61 -2.70 -5.72
N VAL A 160 -12.38 -1.45 -5.32
CA VAL A 160 -11.67 -0.47 -6.14
C VAL A 160 -10.21 -0.87 -6.38
N LEU A 161 -9.43 -1.30 -5.38
CA LEU A 161 -8.01 -1.62 -5.66
C LEU A 161 -7.86 -2.87 -6.53
N TYR A 162 -8.53 -3.98 -6.20
CA TYR A 162 -8.39 -5.21 -7.00
C TYR A 162 -8.95 -5.01 -8.41
N SER A 163 -10.13 -4.39 -8.55
CA SER A 163 -10.70 -4.10 -9.87
C SER A 163 -9.84 -3.12 -10.66
N LEU A 164 -9.22 -2.11 -10.04
CA LEU A 164 -8.29 -1.21 -10.71
C LEU A 164 -7.01 -1.91 -11.13
N LEU A 165 -6.42 -2.74 -10.26
CA LEU A 165 -5.25 -3.54 -10.61
C LEU A 165 -5.59 -4.53 -11.72
N SER A 166 -6.68 -5.29 -11.61
CA SER A 166 -7.12 -6.24 -12.63
C SER A 166 -7.50 -5.58 -13.96
N SER A 167 -8.19 -4.43 -13.94
CA SER A 167 -8.62 -3.72 -15.15
C SER A 167 -7.50 -2.95 -15.85
N LYS A 168 -6.64 -2.26 -15.09
CA LYS A 168 -5.47 -1.56 -15.66
C LYS A 168 -4.35 -2.52 -16.02
N CYS A 169 -4.38 -3.75 -15.52
CA CYS A 169 -3.24 -4.64 -15.57
C CYS A 169 -3.64 -6.06 -15.97
N LYS A 170 -3.79 -6.26 -17.29
CA LYS A 170 -3.68 -7.60 -17.90
C LYS A 170 -2.29 -8.23 -17.72
N GLU A 171 -1.32 -7.46 -17.21
CA GLU A 171 0.10 -7.78 -17.14
C GLU A 171 0.60 -8.06 -15.71
N LEU A 172 -0.18 -7.83 -14.64
CA LEU A 172 0.29 -8.15 -13.29
C LEU A 172 0.33 -9.68 -13.13
N PRO A 173 1.49 -10.28 -12.85
CA PRO A 173 1.51 -11.72 -12.69
C PRO A 173 0.74 -12.12 -11.43
N LYS A 174 0.13 -13.32 -11.47
CA LYS A 174 -0.74 -13.81 -10.40
C LYS A 174 -0.03 -13.88 -9.04
N ARG A 175 1.29 -14.11 -9.05
CA ARG A 175 2.15 -14.15 -7.87
C ARG A 175 2.16 -12.81 -7.13
N GLU A 176 2.28 -11.70 -7.85
CA GLU A 176 2.34 -10.35 -7.30
C GLU A 176 0.98 -9.90 -6.80
N LEU A 177 -0.09 -10.25 -7.54
CA LEU A 177 -1.47 -10.08 -7.05
C LEU A 177 -1.68 -10.81 -5.72
N HIS A 178 -1.24 -12.07 -5.62
CA HIS A 178 -1.31 -12.83 -4.38
C HIS A 178 -0.59 -12.08 -3.25
N ILE A 179 0.68 -11.68 -3.43
CA ILE A 179 1.45 -10.95 -2.40
C ILE A 179 0.71 -9.70 -1.91
N ILE A 180 0.21 -8.88 -2.84
CA ILE A 180 -0.52 -7.63 -2.51
C ILE A 180 -1.79 -7.93 -1.71
N LEU A 181 -2.58 -8.91 -2.14
CA LEU A 181 -3.86 -9.24 -1.50
C LEU A 181 -3.64 -9.88 -0.11
N GLU A 182 -2.66 -10.76 0.06
CA GLU A 182 -2.35 -11.33 1.38
C GLU A 182 -1.82 -10.28 2.36
N GLN A 183 -0.95 -9.36 1.92
CA GLN A 183 -0.49 -8.27 2.78
C GLN A 183 -1.65 -7.34 3.20
N LYS A 184 -2.58 -7.08 2.28
CA LYS A 184 -3.77 -6.27 2.57
C LYS A 184 -4.68 -6.98 3.57
N LEU A 185 -4.83 -8.31 3.47
CA LEU A 185 -5.60 -9.12 4.41
C LEU A 185 -5.01 -9.03 5.83
N LEU A 186 -3.70 -9.23 5.96
CA LEU A 186 -2.98 -9.10 7.24
C LEU A 186 -3.15 -7.70 7.84
N THR A 187 -3.10 -6.65 7.01
CA THR A 187 -3.29 -5.28 7.49
C THR A 187 -4.70 -5.08 8.05
N TYR A 188 -5.74 -5.66 7.45
CA TYR A 188 -7.10 -5.58 7.98
C TYR A 188 -7.30 -6.41 9.25
N GLU A 189 -6.55 -7.48 9.45
CA GLU A 189 -6.52 -8.21 10.73
C GLU A 189 -5.92 -7.31 11.83
N GLU A 190 -4.82 -6.59 11.55
CA GLU A 190 -4.22 -5.64 12.50
C GLU A 190 -5.15 -4.46 12.83
N LEU A 191 -5.87 -3.93 11.84
CA LEU A 191 -6.77 -2.79 12.00
C LEU A 191 -8.12 -3.16 12.63
N GLU A 192 -8.43 -4.46 12.75
CA GLU A 192 -9.72 -4.94 13.26
C GLU A 192 -10.01 -4.42 14.68
N VAL A 193 -8.98 -4.25 15.51
CA VAL A 193 -9.11 -3.70 16.87
C VAL A 193 -9.76 -2.32 16.87
N GLN A 194 -9.49 -1.51 15.85
CA GLN A 194 -9.98 -0.13 15.75
C GLN A 194 -11.34 -0.04 15.06
N SER A 195 -11.65 -0.95 14.14
CA SER A 195 -12.89 -0.93 13.36
C SER A 195 -13.35 -2.35 13.02
N PRO A 196 -13.88 -3.12 14.01
CA PRO A 196 -14.07 -4.55 13.85
C PRO A 196 -15.04 -4.93 12.73
N LYS A 197 -16.19 -4.25 12.65
CA LYS A 197 -17.22 -4.54 11.64
C LYS A 197 -16.71 -4.28 10.22
N LEU A 198 -16.10 -3.11 10.01
CA LEU A 198 -15.56 -2.70 8.70
C LEU A 198 -14.42 -3.62 8.26
N CYS A 199 -13.46 -3.89 9.13
CA CYS A 199 -12.31 -4.73 8.81
C CYS A 199 -12.72 -6.18 8.51
N ARG A 200 -13.63 -6.79 9.28
CA ARG A 200 -14.15 -8.13 8.98
C ARG A 200 -14.83 -8.19 7.61
N TRP A 201 -15.63 -7.18 7.30
CA TRP A 201 -16.30 -7.11 6.01
C TRP A 201 -15.30 -6.96 4.85
N LEU A 202 -14.30 -6.09 5.00
CA LEU A 202 -13.17 -5.95 4.06
C LEU A 202 -12.40 -7.27 3.88
N GLN A 203 -12.09 -7.97 4.97
CA GLN A 203 -11.40 -9.27 4.97
C GLN A 203 -12.22 -10.31 4.20
N ILE A 204 -13.52 -10.44 4.46
CA ILE A 204 -14.39 -11.42 3.75
C ILE A 204 -14.39 -11.15 2.25
N LYS A 205 -14.56 -9.89 1.82
CA LYS A 205 -14.53 -9.52 0.39
C LYS A 205 -13.20 -9.85 -0.28
N LEU A 206 -12.10 -9.59 0.43
CA LEU A 206 -10.76 -9.88 -0.07
C LEU A 206 -10.49 -11.39 -0.16
N ILE A 207 -10.98 -12.16 0.82
CA ILE A 207 -10.89 -13.61 0.82
C ILE A 207 -11.70 -14.23 -0.32
N ASP A 208 -12.89 -13.70 -0.63
CA ASP A 208 -13.67 -14.14 -1.79
C ASP A 208 -12.87 -14.02 -3.09
N ILE A 209 -12.18 -12.88 -3.29
CA ILE A 209 -11.30 -12.66 -4.45
C ILE A 209 -10.13 -13.66 -4.45
N LEU A 210 -9.46 -13.85 -3.30
CA LEU A 210 -8.35 -14.80 -3.19
C LEU A 210 -8.78 -16.23 -3.55
N LEU A 211 -9.96 -16.67 -3.09
CA LEU A 211 -10.48 -18.01 -3.37
C LEU A 211 -10.89 -18.20 -4.83
N ILE A 212 -11.52 -17.20 -5.44
CA ILE A 212 -12.08 -17.28 -6.80
C ILE A 212 -11.00 -17.07 -7.87
N ASP A 213 -10.10 -16.10 -7.68
CA ASP A 213 -9.22 -15.63 -8.75
C ASP A 213 -7.76 -16.10 -8.60
N ILE A 214 -7.30 -16.30 -7.36
CA ILE A 214 -5.90 -16.66 -7.07
C ILE A 214 -5.73 -18.15 -6.81
N TYR A 215 -6.54 -18.71 -5.90
CA TYR A 215 -6.45 -20.12 -5.48
C TYR A 215 -7.44 -21.04 -6.20
N ALA A 216 -7.87 -20.67 -7.41
CA ALA A 216 -8.81 -21.46 -8.20
C ALA A 216 -8.25 -22.84 -8.61
N THR A 217 -6.94 -22.95 -8.78
CA THR A 217 -6.27 -24.14 -9.32
C THR A 217 -6.03 -25.22 -8.26
N GLU A 218 -5.95 -26.48 -8.71
CA GLU A 218 -5.76 -27.65 -7.84
C GLU A 218 -4.40 -27.68 -7.14
N ASP A 219 -3.38 -26.99 -7.65
CA ASP A 219 -2.04 -26.95 -7.05
C ASP A 219 -1.97 -26.17 -5.72
N ASN A 220 -3.06 -25.49 -5.34
CA ASN A 220 -3.11 -24.58 -4.20
C ASN A 220 -3.95 -25.10 -3.02
N LEU A 221 -4.12 -26.41 -2.85
CA LEU A 221 -5.01 -26.99 -1.82
C LEU A 221 -4.73 -26.46 -0.41
N LEU A 222 -3.47 -26.48 0.04
CA LEU A 222 -3.09 -26.04 1.39
C LEU A 222 -3.31 -24.54 1.62
N PRO A 223 -2.80 -23.62 0.75
CA PRO A 223 -3.14 -22.20 0.84
C PRO A 223 -4.66 -21.94 0.80
N ARG A 224 -5.39 -22.65 -0.07
CA ARG A 224 -6.83 -22.51 -0.21
C ARG A 224 -7.58 -22.94 1.06
N ALA A 225 -7.21 -24.08 1.65
CA ALA A 225 -7.76 -24.54 2.92
C ALA A 225 -7.52 -23.52 4.05
N ARG A 226 -6.29 -22.96 4.14
CA ARG A 226 -5.95 -21.90 5.10
C ARG A 226 -6.85 -20.67 4.95
N ILE A 227 -7.09 -20.24 3.72
CA ILE A 227 -7.91 -19.06 3.42
C ILE A 227 -9.39 -19.32 3.73
N PHE A 228 -9.90 -20.52 3.47
CA PHE A 228 -11.24 -20.92 3.91
C PHE A 228 -11.40 -20.88 5.43
N VAL A 229 -10.40 -21.36 6.19
CA VAL A 229 -10.41 -21.24 7.66
C VAL A 229 -10.49 -19.78 8.10
N LYS A 230 -9.69 -18.89 7.49
CA LYS A 230 -9.76 -17.45 7.76
C LYS A 230 -11.14 -16.86 7.45
N LYS A 231 -11.76 -17.25 6.33
CA LYS A 231 -13.12 -16.81 5.96
C LYS A 231 -14.13 -17.24 7.01
N GLY A 232 -14.07 -18.50 7.46
CA GLY A 232 -14.94 -19.03 8.49
C GLY A 232 -14.80 -18.25 9.80
N GLN A 233 -13.56 -17.96 10.23
CA GLN A 233 -13.30 -17.16 11.42
C GLN A 233 -13.90 -15.75 11.33
N ALA A 234 -13.70 -15.05 10.21
CA ALA A 234 -14.25 -13.71 9.99
C ALA A 234 -15.79 -13.72 9.99
N LEU A 235 -16.42 -14.70 9.31
CA LEU A 235 -17.88 -14.87 9.27
C LEU A 235 -18.46 -15.15 10.65
N ARG A 236 -17.85 -16.07 11.42
CA ARG A 236 -18.28 -16.35 12.79
C ARG A 236 -18.22 -15.11 13.68
N ALA A 237 -17.21 -14.27 13.49
CA ALA A 237 -17.06 -13.01 14.23
C ALA A 237 -18.11 -11.94 13.83
N CYS A 238 -18.83 -12.11 12.72
CA CYS A 238 -19.93 -11.23 12.31
C CYS A 238 -21.30 -11.59 12.94
N GLY A 239 -21.39 -12.66 13.73
CA GLY A 239 -22.60 -13.03 14.49
C GLY A 239 -23.24 -14.34 14.04
N LEU A 240 -24.33 -14.72 14.73
CA LEU A 240 -24.99 -16.03 14.58
C LEU A 240 -25.56 -16.26 13.18
N ASP A 241 -26.03 -15.20 12.50
CA ASP A 241 -26.60 -15.31 11.15
C ASP A 241 -25.60 -15.85 10.12
N ASN A 242 -24.30 -15.68 10.37
CA ASN A 242 -23.22 -16.12 9.50
C ASN A 242 -22.65 -17.49 9.89
N LEU A 243 -23.21 -18.15 10.91
CA LEU A 243 -22.65 -19.38 11.47
C LEU A 243 -22.70 -20.54 10.46
N ASN A 244 -23.78 -20.66 9.68
CA ASN A 244 -23.89 -21.67 8.63
C ASN A 244 -22.82 -21.48 7.55
N SER A 245 -22.62 -20.24 7.08
CA SER A 245 -21.57 -19.92 6.11
C SER A 245 -20.17 -20.16 6.68
N SER A 246 -19.96 -19.92 7.97
CA SER A 246 -18.71 -20.28 8.65
C SER A 246 -18.48 -21.79 8.67
N PHE A 247 -19.50 -22.59 8.98
CA PHE A 247 -19.37 -24.06 8.96
C PHE A 247 -19.10 -24.58 7.56
N GLN A 248 -19.76 -24.00 6.55
CA GLN A 248 -19.49 -24.35 5.16
C GLN A 248 -18.03 -24.07 4.78
N CYS A 249 -17.48 -22.91 5.16
CA CYS A 249 -16.06 -22.61 4.90
C CYS A 249 -15.12 -23.64 5.56
N LEU A 250 -15.42 -24.06 6.80
CA LEU A 250 -14.61 -25.08 7.48
C LEU A 250 -14.75 -26.46 6.82
N SER A 251 -15.94 -26.81 6.35
CA SER A 251 -16.17 -28.05 5.59
C SER A 251 -15.41 -28.05 4.27
N GLU A 252 -15.41 -26.92 3.56
CA GLU A 252 -14.63 -26.74 2.32
C GLU A 252 -13.13 -26.82 2.59
N ALA A 253 -12.64 -26.21 3.68
CA ALA A 253 -11.24 -26.33 4.10
C ALA A 253 -10.83 -27.78 4.38
N LEU A 254 -11.66 -28.53 5.12
CA LEU A 254 -11.39 -29.93 5.45
C LEU A 254 -11.42 -30.84 4.22
N SER A 255 -12.23 -30.51 3.20
CA SER A 255 -12.32 -31.30 1.97
C SER A 255 -11.08 -31.17 1.07
N LEU A 256 -10.21 -30.20 1.36
CA LEU A 256 -8.97 -29.93 0.63
C LEU A 256 -7.72 -30.52 1.33
N LEU A 257 -7.89 -31.14 2.51
CA LEU A 257 -6.84 -31.76 3.33
C LEU A 257 -6.93 -33.28 3.28
#